data_AF-A0A1E3PE83-F1
#
_entry.id   AF-A0A1E3PE83-F1
#
_cell.length_a   1.000
_cell.length_b   1.000
_cell.length_c   1.000
_cell.angle_alpha   90.00
_cell.angle_beta   90.00
_cell.angle_gamma   90.00
#
_symmetry.space_group_name_H-M   'P 1'
#
loop_
_entity.id
_entity.type
_entity.pdbx_description
1 polymer ?
#
loop_
_entity_poly.entity_id
_entity_poly.type
_entity_poly.pdbx_seq_one_letter_code
_entity_poly.pdbx_strand_id
1 'polypeptide(L)'
;HDIPEKLYRYWKTRYSLFSLYDSGVALNEEQWFSVTPEAVAVSVAEYLYECQPDAQVIVDGFCGAGGNSIQFARLFPRVISIEIDPVTMACAKQNARVYGVEDKIEFILGDVFEVLKSLIKQDIKVDIIYASPPWGGPSYLNQSVFDLSQMVPYDLQHIYSQFSCISKNICLFLPKSSDLQQIADL
;
A
#
# COMPACT_ATOMS: atom_id res chain seq x y z
N HIS A 1 0.56 -0.12 -28.64
CA HIS A 1 0.26 -1.22 -27.71
C HIS A 1 -1.24 -1.31 -27.54
N ASP A 2 -1.83 -2.46 -27.85
CA ASP A 2 -3.26 -2.71 -27.62
C ASP A 2 -3.46 -3.01 -26.13
N ILE A 3 -4.01 -2.04 -25.41
CA ILE A 3 -4.46 -2.22 -24.01
C ILE A 3 -5.76 -3.04 -24.06
N PRO A 4 -5.91 -4.11 -23.25
CA PRO A 4 -7.15 -4.86 -23.16
C PRO A 4 -8.34 -3.94 -22.91
N GLU A 5 -9.48 -4.19 -23.58
CA GLU A 5 -10.66 -3.31 -23.53
C GLU A 5 -11.12 -2.98 -22.09
N LYS A 6 -11.07 -3.98 -21.20
CA LYS A 6 -11.39 -3.83 -19.77
C LYS A 6 -10.50 -2.82 -19.02
N LEU A 7 -9.28 -2.59 -19.50
CA LEU A 7 -8.31 -1.66 -18.90
C LEU A 7 -8.33 -0.28 -19.57
N TYR A 8 -9.02 -0.12 -20.70
CA TYR A 8 -8.95 1.10 -21.50
C TYR A 8 -9.39 2.35 -20.73
N ARG A 9 -10.37 2.21 -19.83
CA ARG A 9 -10.81 3.29 -18.94
C ARG A 9 -9.69 3.77 -18.02
N TYR A 10 -8.96 2.85 -17.39
CA TYR A 10 -7.87 3.16 -16.46
C TYR A 10 -6.64 3.69 -17.21
N TRP A 11 -6.37 3.15 -18.41
CA TRP A 11 -5.30 3.66 -19.25
C TRP A 11 -5.50 5.12 -19.67
N LYS A 12 -6.74 5.56 -19.93
CA LYS A 12 -7.03 6.98 -20.20
C LYS A 12 -6.65 7.89 -19.04
N THR A 13 -6.70 7.39 -17.81
CA THR A 13 -6.33 8.11 -16.59
C THR A 13 -4.97 7.68 -16.05
N ARG A 14 -4.12 7.02 -16.84
CA ARG A 14 -2.84 6.47 -16.37
C ARG A 14 -1.93 7.51 -15.70
N TYR A 15 -1.96 8.76 -16.17
CA TYR A 15 -1.17 9.84 -15.56
C TYR A 15 -1.68 10.29 -14.19
N SER A 16 -2.93 9.98 -13.83
CA SER A 16 -3.40 10.17 -12.45
C SER A 16 -3.00 9.01 -11.54
N LEU A 17 -2.66 7.84 -12.09
CA LEU A 17 -2.09 6.72 -11.35
C LEU A 17 -0.59 6.94 -11.12
N PHE A 18 0.13 7.29 -12.19
CA PHE A 18 1.54 7.66 -12.15
C PHE A 18 1.81 8.80 -13.14
N SER A 19 2.20 9.97 -12.63
CA SER A 19 2.55 11.14 -13.44
C SER A 19 3.67 10.84 -14.44
N LEU A 20 4.63 9.97 -14.06
CA LEU A 20 5.74 9.54 -14.90
C LEU A 20 5.44 8.28 -15.72
N TYR A 21 4.17 7.95 -15.98
CA TYR A 21 3.78 6.68 -16.62
C TYR A 21 4.62 6.33 -17.88
N ASP A 22 4.75 7.27 -18.82
CA ASP A 22 5.48 7.05 -20.08
C ASP A 22 7.00 6.94 -19.91
N SER A 23 7.54 7.19 -18.71
CA SER A 23 8.97 7.06 -18.39
C SER A 23 9.38 5.61 -18.07
N GLY A 24 8.48 4.65 -18.26
CA GLY A 24 8.74 3.22 -18.07
C GLY A 24 8.07 2.59 -16.86
N VAL A 25 6.95 3.17 -16.38
CA VAL A 25 6.12 2.57 -15.33
C VAL A 25 5.54 1.25 -15.83
N ALA A 26 5.55 0.26 -14.95
CA ALA A 26 4.99 -1.06 -15.18
C ALA A 26 3.81 -1.31 -14.24
N LEU A 27 2.72 -1.85 -14.80
CA LEU A 27 1.56 -2.33 -14.06
C LEU A 27 1.14 -3.68 -14.63
N ASN A 28 0.94 -4.67 -13.77
CA ASN A 28 0.21 -5.87 -14.14
C ASN A 28 -1.31 -5.57 -14.18
N GLU A 29 -2.12 -6.54 -14.59
CA GLU A 29 -3.56 -6.33 -14.76
C GLU A 29 -4.26 -5.85 -13.48
N GLU A 30 -3.96 -6.46 -12.33
CA GLU A 30 -4.58 -6.14 -11.05
C GLU A 30 -4.30 -4.70 -10.61
N GLN A 31 -3.06 -4.24 -10.79
CA GLN A 31 -2.60 -2.95 -10.29
C GLN A 31 -3.22 -1.77 -11.05
N TRP A 32 -3.81 -1.98 -12.23
CA TRP A 32 -4.64 -0.96 -12.88
C TRP A 32 -5.89 -0.60 -12.08
N PHE A 33 -6.41 -1.52 -11.27
CA PHE A 33 -7.60 -1.33 -10.45
C PHE A 33 -7.25 -0.91 -9.02
N SER A 34 -6.15 -1.45 -8.49
CA SER A 34 -5.83 -1.39 -7.07
C SER A 34 -4.86 -0.27 -6.70
N VAL A 35 -4.06 0.24 -7.64
CA VAL A 35 -3.05 1.24 -7.29
C VAL A 35 -3.71 2.55 -6.84
N THR A 36 -3.24 3.07 -5.71
CA THR A 36 -3.66 4.38 -5.19
C THR A 36 -3.29 5.46 -6.20
N PRO A 37 -4.23 6.34 -6.63
CA PRO A 37 -3.89 7.48 -7.47
C PRO A 37 -2.78 8.33 -6.85
N GLU A 38 -1.84 8.81 -7.67
CA GLU A 38 -0.60 9.44 -7.19
C GLU A 38 -0.86 10.60 -6.22
N ALA A 39 -1.83 11.47 -6.54
CA ALA A 39 -2.18 12.60 -5.68
C ALA A 39 -2.67 12.16 -4.29
N VAL A 40 -3.40 11.03 -4.20
CA VAL A 40 -3.85 10.48 -2.92
C VAL A 40 -2.66 9.89 -2.15
N ALA A 41 -1.77 9.16 -2.84
CA ALA A 41 -0.57 8.62 -2.22
C ALA A 41 0.35 9.73 -1.68
N VAL A 42 0.48 10.85 -2.38
CA VAL A 42 1.20 12.05 -1.91
C VAL A 42 0.56 12.58 -0.62
N SER A 43 -0.75 12.83 -0.61
CA SER A 43 -1.44 13.35 0.57
C SER A 43 -1.34 12.42 1.78
N VAL A 44 -1.38 11.10 1.57
CA VAL A 44 -1.19 10.12 2.65
C VAL A 44 0.24 10.20 3.19
N ALA A 45 1.26 10.24 2.32
CA ALA A 45 2.65 10.34 2.73
C ALA A 45 2.93 11.63 3.52
N GLU A 46 2.43 12.78 3.04
CA GLU A 46 2.54 14.07 3.71
C GLU A 46 1.86 14.05 5.09
N TYR A 47 0.63 13.55 5.18
CA TYR A 47 -0.10 13.44 6.44
C TYR A 47 0.65 12.57 7.47
N LEU A 48 1.17 11.41 7.07
CA LEU A 48 1.93 10.54 7.97
C LEU A 48 3.23 11.19 8.43
N TYR A 49 3.91 11.91 7.54
CA TYR A 49 5.14 12.63 7.86
C TYR A 49 4.86 13.79 8.82
N GLU A 50 3.79 14.55 8.63
CA GLU A 50 3.38 15.62 9.56
C GLU A 50 3.02 15.08 10.94
N CYS A 51 2.36 13.93 11.00
CA CYS A 51 1.98 13.29 12.26
C CYS A 51 3.17 12.67 13.01
N GLN A 52 4.21 12.22 12.29
CA GLN A 52 5.38 11.54 12.84
C GLN A 52 6.67 12.02 12.12
N PRO A 53 7.08 13.28 12.29
CA PRO A 53 8.18 13.87 11.51
C PRO A 53 9.55 13.26 11.82
N ASP A 54 9.71 12.66 12.99
CA ASP A 54 10.94 11.99 13.42
C ASP A 54 11.00 10.50 13.04
N ALA A 55 9.95 9.96 12.39
CA ALA A 55 9.90 8.55 11.98
C ALA A 55 11.02 8.24 10.98
N GLN A 56 11.77 7.16 11.27
CA GLN A 56 12.89 6.72 10.45
C GLN A 56 12.50 5.59 9.50
N VAL A 57 11.61 4.69 9.96
CA VAL A 57 11.21 3.50 9.21
C VAL A 57 9.70 3.43 9.09
N ILE A 58 9.22 3.40 7.85
CA ILE A 58 7.83 3.10 7.50
C ILE A 58 7.75 1.76 6.76
N VAL A 59 6.80 0.92 7.16
CA VAL A 59 6.44 -0.32 6.44
C VAL A 59 5.22 -0.05 5.57
N ASP A 60 5.30 -0.41 4.30
CA ASP A 60 4.15 -0.56 3.41
C ASP A 60 3.83 -2.07 3.29
N GLY A 61 2.83 -2.52 4.04
CA GLY A 61 2.55 -3.95 4.24
C GLY A 61 1.91 -4.66 3.05
N PHE A 62 1.36 -3.90 2.10
CA PHE A 62 0.70 -4.42 0.90
C PHE A 62 1.02 -3.48 -0.26
N CYS A 63 2.29 -3.41 -0.64
CA CYS A 63 2.79 -2.29 -1.44
C CYS A 63 2.28 -2.26 -2.89
N GLY A 64 1.74 -3.37 -3.41
CA GLY A 64 1.24 -3.45 -4.78
C GLY A 64 2.31 -3.04 -5.78
N ALA A 65 1.93 -2.24 -6.79
CA ALA A 65 2.88 -1.67 -7.75
C ALA A 65 3.71 -0.50 -7.22
N GLY A 66 3.77 -0.29 -5.89
CA GLY A 66 4.64 0.67 -5.23
C GLY A 66 4.13 2.12 -5.19
N GLY A 67 2.86 2.38 -5.49
CA GLY A 67 2.30 3.73 -5.54
C GLY A 67 2.53 4.53 -4.25
N ASN A 68 2.15 3.97 -3.09
CA ASN A 68 2.37 4.60 -1.79
C ASN A 68 3.84 4.55 -1.37
N SER A 69 4.49 3.39 -1.51
CA SER A 69 5.92 3.20 -1.24
C SER A 69 6.84 4.26 -1.88
N ILE A 70 6.56 4.65 -3.13
CA ILE A 70 7.32 5.70 -3.83
C ILE A 70 7.18 7.05 -3.14
N GLN A 71 5.97 7.41 -2.70
CA GLN A 71 5.73 8.69 -2.02
C GLN A 71 6.30 8.68 -0.60
N PHE A 72 6.22 7.54 0.10
CA PHE A 72 6.90 7.36 1.38
C PHE A 72 8.41 7.55 1.25
N ALA A 73 9.05 6.99 0.22
CA ALA A 73 10.49 7.11 0.01
C ALA A 73 10.97 8.55 -0.29
N ARG A 74 10.05 9.45 -0.66
CA ARG A 74 10.37 10.87 -0.83
C ARG A 74 10.54 11.60 0.50
N LEU A 75 9.86 11.13 1.56
CA LEU A 75 9.77 11.81 2.85
C LEU A 75 10.49 11.05 3.98
N PHE A 76 10.39 9.72 4.00
CA PHE A 76 10.98 8.89 5.04
C PHE A 76 12.39 8.40 4.64
N PRO A 77 13.32 8.26 5.60
CA PRO A 77 14.67 7.77 5.33
C PRO A 77 14.71 6.33 4.80
N ARG A 78 13.86 5.45 5.33
CA ARG A 78 13.78 4.03 4.96
C ARG A 78 12.34 3.57 4.83
N VAL A 79 12.04 2.91 3.72
CA VAL A 79 10.75 2.25 3.47
C VAL A 79 10.99 0.74 3.37
N ILE A 80 10.16 -0.06 4.02
CA ILE A 80 10.12 -1.52 3.84
C ILE A 80 8.81 -1.85 3.13
N SER A 81 8.90 -2.31 1.88
CA SER A 81 7.74 -2.59 1.03
C SER A 81 7.56 -4.09 0.87
N ILE A 82 6.40 -4.58 1.32
CA ILE A 82 6.08 -6.01 1.33
C ILE A 82 5.00 -6.29 0.29
N GLU A 83 5.22 -7.32 -0.51
CA GLU A 83 4.26 -7.81 -1.49
C GLU A 83 4.40 -9.32 -1.59
N ILE A 84 3.29 -10.04 -1.73
CA ILE A 84 3.28 -11.50 -1.82
C ILE A 84 3.42 -11.96 -3.27
N ASP A 85 2.92 -11.18 -4.23
CA ASP A 85 3.00 -11.52 -5.66
C ASP A 85 4.32 -11.04 -6.30
N PRO A 86 5.16 -11.96 -6.82
CA PRO A 86 6.47 -11.59 -7.39
C PRO A 86 6.37 -10.71 -8.64
N VAL A 87 5.29 -10.81 -9.41
CA VAL A 87 5.09 -9.99 -10.63
C VAL A 87 4.78 -8.55 -10.24
N THR A 88 3.87 -8.36 -9.29
CA THR A 88 3.53 -7.07 -8.69
C THR A 88 4.74 -6.42 -8.04
N MET A 89 5.53 -7.20 -7.28
CA MET A 89 6.79 -6.75 -6.68
C MET A 89 7.80 -6.26 -7.75
N ALA A 90 7.90 -6.96 -8.89
CA ALA A 90 8.75 -6.53 -9.99
C ALA A 90 8.29 -5.18 -10.58
N CYS A 91 6.98 -4.97 -10.71
CA CYS A 91 6.41 -3.68 -11.09
C CYS A 91 6.80 -2.59 -10.08
N ALA A 92 6.66 -2.84 -8.77
CA ALA A 92 7.00 -1.89 -7.72
C ALA A 92 8.45 -1.43 -7.79
N LYS A 93 9.40 -2.37 -7.95
CA LYS A 93 10.83 -2.06 -8.13
C LYS A 93 11.10 -1.21 -9.36
N GLN A 94 10.49 -1.56 -10.49
CA GLN A 94 10.62 -0.78 -11.72
C GLN A 94 10.08 0.64 -11.56
N ASN A 95 8.92 0.79 -10.93
CA ASN A 95 8.29 2.09 -10.71
C ASN A 95 9.13 2.95 -9.76
N ALA A 96 9.69 2.36 -8.70
CA ALA A 96 10.61 3.06 -7.80
C ALA A 96 11.88 3.56 -8.51
N ARG A 97 12.42 2.80 -9.47
CA ARG A 97 13.53 3.25 -10.33
C ARG A 97 13.14 4.44 -11.20
N VAL A 98 11.97 4.37 -11.83
CA VAL A 98 11.44 5.46 -12.67
C VAL A 98 11.33 6.76 -11.87
N TYR A 99 10.92 6.67 -10.60
CA TYR A 99 10.79 7.82 -9.70
C TYR A 99 12.08 8.19 -8.98
N GLY A 100 13.17 7.43 -9.17
CA GLY A 100 14.50 7.70 -8.60
C GLY A 100 14.59 7.53 -7.09
N VAL A 101 13.83 6.60 -6.51
CA VAL A 101 13.76 6.39 -5.05
C VAL A 101 13.99 4.93 -4.62
N GLU A 102 14.36 4.04 -5.55
CA GLU A 102 14.57 2.61 -5.25
C GLU A 102 15.56 2.38 -4.12
N ASP A 103 16.61 3.20 -4.01
CA ASP A 103 17.68 3.08 -3.01
C ASP A 103 17.20 3.23 -1.55
N LYS A 104 16.04 3.86 -1.34
CA LYS A 104 15.42 4.04 -0.02
C LYS A 104 14.40 2.97 0.32
N ILE A 105 14.10 2.07 -0.61
CA ILE A 105 13.05 1.07 -0.47
C ILE A 105 13.65 -0.33 -0.39
N GLU A 106 13.48 -0.99 0.75
CA GLU A 106 13.75 -2.40 0.92
C GLU A 106 12.52 -3.22 0.53
N PHE A 107 12.63 -3.92 -0.59
CA PHE A 107 11.55 -4.75 -1.12
C PHE A 107 11.65 -6.20 -0.62
N ILE A 108 10.65 -6.66 0.11
CA ILE A 108 10.59 -8.01 0.67
C ILE A 108 9.42 -8.77 0.04
N LEU A 109 9.73 -9.83 -0.73
CA LEU A 109 8.72 -10.73 -1.27
C LEU A 109 8.27 -11.70 -0.18
N GLY A 110 7.00 -11.66 0.22
CA GLY A 110 6.46 -12.59 1.22
C GLY A 110 5.12 -12.19 1.82
N ASP A 111 4.62 -13.04 2.71
CA ASP A 111 3.45 -12.75 3.52
C ASP A 111 3.80 -11.67 4.56
N VAL A 112 2.97 -10.62 4.64
CA VAL A 112 3.20 -9.47 5.51
C VAL A 112 3.35 -9.86 6.97
N PHE A 113 2.56 -10.81 7.47
CA PHE A 113 2.57 -11.18 8.88
C PHE A 113 3.85 -11.94 9.25
N GLU A 114 4.32 -12.81 8.36
CA GLU A 114 5.58 -13.53 8.56
C GLU A 114 6.80 -12.60 8.46
N VAL A 115 6.79 -11.66 7.51
CA VAL A 115 7.85 -10.65 7.39
C VAL A 115 7.90 -9.77 8.64
N LEU A 116 6.75 -9.28 9.09
CA LEU A 116 6.63 -8.46 10.29
C LEU A 116 7.14 -9.18 11.56
N LYS A 117 6.82 -10.47 11.74
CA LYS A 117 7.40 -11.30 12.82
C LYS A 117 8.93 -11.42 12.71
N SER A 118 9.46 -11.48 11.48
CA SER A 118 10.90 -11.52 11.24
C SER A 118 11.58 -10.19 11.61
N LEU A 119 10.96 -9.04 11.31
CA LEU A 119 11.48 -7.73 11.68
C LEU A 119 11.59 -7.58 13.21
N ILE A 120 10.59 -8.06 13.96
CA ILE A 120 10.65 -8.09 15.44
C ILE A 120 11.83 -8.94 15.92
N LYS A 121 12.01 -10.14 15.37
CA LYS A 121 13.12 -11.04 15.75
C LYS A 121 14.50 -10.45 15.46
N GLN A 122 14.57 -9.55 14.48
CA GLN A 122 15.80 -8.84 14.09
C GLN A 122 15.98 -7.51 14.85
N ASP A 123 15.11 -7.19 15.81
CA ASP A 123 15.11 -5.94 16.57
C ASP A 123 15.05 -4.69 15.67
N ILE A 124 14.36 -4.80 14.53
CA ILE A 124 14.13 -3.66 13.63
C ILE A 124 12.99 -2.83 14.18
N LYS A 125 13.30 -1.61 14.64
CA LYS A 125 12.31 -0.63 15.06
C LYS A 125 11.52 -0.11 13.85
N VAL A 126 10.22 -0.36 13.83
CA VAL A 126 9.28 0.18 12.83
C VAL A 126 8.50 1.31 13.48
N ASP A 127 8.59 2.52 12.91
CA ASP A 127 7.92 3.69 13.47
C ASP A 127 6.47 3.80 12.98
N ILE A 128 6.20 3.46 11.71
CA ILE A 128 4.87 3.52 11.09
C ILE A 128 4.60 2.25 10.29
N ILE A 129 3.38 1.73 10.37
CA ILE A 129 2.87 0.71 9.45
C ILE A 129 1.72 1.30 8.65
N TYR A 130 1.90 1.40 7.33
CA TYR A 130 0.82 1.64 6.38
C TYR A 130 0.39 0.31 5.74
N ALA A 131 -0.91 0.14 5.55
CA ALA A 131 -1.44 -1.02 4.84
C ALA A 131 -2.67 -0.68 4.01
N SER A 132 -2.64 -1.12 2.76
CA SER A 132 -3.79 -1.16 1.85
C SER A 132 -4.12 -2.62 1.51
N PRO A 133 -4.66 -3.40 2.47
CA PRO A 133 -4.94 -4.82 2.26
C PRO A 133 -5.98 -5.02 1.14
N PRO A 134 -6.01 -6.20 0.49
CA PRO A 134 -7.13 -6.56 -0.37
C PRO A 134 -8.44 -6.61 0.43
N TRP A 135 -9.53 -6.12 -0.16
CA TRP A 135 -10.83 -6.01 0.50
C TRP A 135 -11.84 -7.08 0.06
N GLY A 136 -11.43 -8.09 -0.73
CA GLY A 136 -12.34 -9.11 -1.25
C GLY A 136 -13.05 -8.77 -2.58
N GLY A 137 -12.61 -7.73 -3.30
CA GLY A 137 -13.06 -7.41 -4.66
C GLY A 137 -14.29 -6.50 -4.76
N PRO A 138 -14.77 -6.17 -5.98
CA PRO A 138 -15.69 -5.05 -6.24
C PRO A 138 -17.11 -5.18 -5.67
N SER A 139 -17.44 -6.27 -4.99
CA SER A 139 -18.72 -6.44 -4.29
C SER A 139 -18.97 -5.34 -3.24
N TYR A 140 -17.92 -4.72 -2.69
CA TYR A 140 -18.02 -3.57 -1.78
C TYR A 140 -18.74 -2.36 -2.40
N LEU A 141 -18.69 -2.20 -3.73
CA LEU A 141 -19.29 -1.04 -4.41
C LEU A 141 -20.82 -1.02 -4.34
N ASN A 142 -21.44 -2.16 -4.03
CA ASN A 142 -22.90 -2.30 -3.93
C ASN A 142 -23.43 -2.13 -2.50
N GLN A 143 -22.56 -1.87 -1.52
CA GLN A 143 -22.94 -1.74 -0.10
C GLN A 143 -22.91 -0.28 0.34
N SER A 144 -23.97 0.17 1.00
CA SER A 144 -24.06 1.52 1.59
C SER A 144 -23.12 1.70 2.79
N VAL A 145 -22.86 0.62 3.51
CA VAL A 145 -21.88 0.51 4.59
C VAL A 145 -21.12 -0.79 4.37
N PHE A 146 -19.79 -0.73 4.31
CA PHE A 146 -18.92 -1.89 4.12
C PHE A 146 -18.47 -2.44 5.47
N ASP A 147 -18.93 -3.65 5.78
CA ASP A 147 -18.56 -4.38 6.99
C ASP A 147 -17.12 -4.92 6.86
N LEU A 148 -16.21 -4.39 7.66
CA LEU A 148 -14.79 -4.70 7.65
C LEU A 148 -14.47 -6.12 8.14
N SER A 149 -15.42 -6.79 8.80
CA SER A 149 -15.30 -8.22 9.14
C SER A 149 -15.38 -9.14 7.92
N GLN A 150 -15.93 -8.64 6.80
CA GLN A 150 -16.09 -9.39 5.56
C GLN A 150 -14.90 -9.24 4.61
N MET A 151 -13.84 -8.55 5.05
CA MET A 151 -12.60 -8.44 4.26
C MET A 151 -11.96 -9.81 4.07
N VAL A 152 -11.56 -10.09 2.83
CA VAL A 152 -10.90 -11.33 2.44
C VAL A 152 -9.56 -10.98 1.78
N PRO A 153 -8.47 -11.66 2.15
CA PRO A 153 -8.40 -12.87 2.98
C PRO A 153 -8.23 -12.61 4.49
N TYR A 154 -8.14 -11.35 4.91
CA TYR A 154 -7.91 -10.99 6.31
C TYR A 154 -8.96 -9.97 6.77
N ASP A 155 -9.58 -10.23 7.91
CA ASP A 155 -10.44 -9.25 8.56
C ASP A 155 -9.62 -8.15 9.26
N LEU A 156 -10.28 -7.04 9.58
CA LEU A 156 -9.67 -5.88 10.23
C LEU A 156 -9.02 -6.22 11.58
N GLN A 157 -9.67 -7.05 12.39
CA GLN A 157 -9.20 -7.41 13.72
C GLN A 157 -7.89 -8.20 13.64
N HIS A 158 -7.81 -9.12 12.69
CA HIS A 158 -6.61 -9.90 12.41
C HIS A 158 -5.45 -8.98 12.03
N ILE A 159 -5.67 -8.10 11.05
CA ILE A 159 -4.65 -7.14 10.59
C ILE A 159 -4.16 -6.28 11.76
N TYR A 160 -5.08 -5.64 12.49
CA TYR A 160 -4.73 -4.76 13.60
C TYR A 160 -4.00 -5.49 14.74
N SER A 161 -4.43 -6.71 15.09
CA SER A 161 -3.77 -7.50 16.15
C SER A 161 -2.31 -7.80 15.83
N GLN A 162 -1.97 -8.04 14.56
CA GLN A 162 -0.59 -8.32 14.15
C GLN A 162 0.25 -7.04 14.10
N PHE A 163 -0.33 -5.93 13.63
CA PHE A 163 0.40 -4.67 13.44
C PHE A 163 0.64 -3.92 14.76
N SER A 164 -0.34 -3.95 15.67
CA SER A 164 -0.27 -3.27 16.98
C SER A 164 0.81 -3.82 17.90
N CYS A 165 1.28 -5.04 17.64
CA CYS A 165 2.42 -5.64 18.33
C CYS A 165 3.78 -5.03 17.90
N ILE A 166 3.81 -4.22 16.83
CA ILE A 166 5.04 -3.76 16.16
C ILE A 166 5.15 -2.25 16.20
N SER A 167 4.07 -1.54 15.85
CA SER A 167 4.01 -0.10 15.94
C SER A 167 2.69 0.35 16.54
N LYS A 168 2.74 1.47 17.26
CA LYS A 168 1.54 2.19 17.74
C LYS A 168 0.95 3.09 16.65
N ASN A 169 1.71 3.40 15.60
CA ASN A 169 1.30 4.27 14.51
C ASN A 169 0.91 3.41 13.31
N ILE A 170 -0.37 3.11 13.18
CA ILE A 170 -0.92 2.26 12.11
C ILE A 170 -1.87 3.10 11.27
N CYS A 171 -1.69 3.03 9.95
CA CYS A 171 -2.56 3.67 8.97
C CYS A 171 -3.13 2.61 8.03
N LEU A 172 -4.46 2.48 8.01
CA LEU A 172 -5.17 1.55 7.14
C LEU A 172 -5.88 2.31 6.03
N PHE A 173 -5.60 1.96 4.78
CA PHE A 173 -6.34 2.44 3.62
C PHE A 173 -7.52 1.50 3.36
N LEU A 174 -8.73 2.00 3.56
CA LEU A 174 -9.97 1.23 3.57
C LEU A 174 -11.00 1.80 2.57
N PRO A 175 -12.03 1.03 2.19
CA PRO A 175 -13.13 1.54 1.38
C PRO A 175 -13.78 2.80 1.98
N LYS A 176 -14.19 3.75 1.14
CA LYS A 176 -14.87 4.97 1.61
C LYS A 176 -16.17 4.70 2.38
N SER A 177 -16.81 3.57 2.12
CA SER A 177 -18.06 3.14 2.75
C SER A 177 -17.85 2.33 4.02
N SER A 178 -16.61 2.15 4.50
CA SER A 178 -16.32 1.35 5.70
C SER A 178 -17.11 1.77 6.93
N ASP A 179 -17.54 0.79 7.73
CA ASP A 179 -18.19 1.02 9.01
C ASP A 179 -17.22 1.67 10.00
N LEU A 180 -17.49 2.93 10.36
CA LEU A 180 -16.65 3.72 11.25
C LEU A 180 -16.72 3.24 12.71
N GLN A 181 -17.81 2.58 13.13
CA GLN A 181 -17.91 2.05 14.49
C GLN A 181 -16.93 0.90 14.70
N GLN A 182 -16.80 0.01 13.70
CA GLN A 182 -15.83 -1.09 13.73
C GLN A 182 -14.39 -0.61 13.81
N ILE A 183 -14.09 0.57 13.25
CA ILE A 183 -12.76 1.20 13.35
C ILE A 183 -12.56 1.82 14.74
N ALA A 184 -13.61 2.43 15.31
CA ALA A 184 -13.56 3.06 16.62
C ALA A 184 -13.45 2.06 17.79
N ASP A 185 -13.88 0.82 17.57
CA ASP A 185 -13.89 -0.25 18.57
C ASP A 185 -12.56 -1.05 18.66
N LEU A 186 -11.57 -0.75 17.80
CA LEU A 186 -10.22 -1.34 17.81
C LEU A 186 -9.33 -0.81 18.95
#